data_AF-A0A968LNR6-F1
#
_entry.id   AF-A0A968LNR6-F1
#
_cell.length_a   1.000
_cell.length_b   1.000
_cell.length_c   1.000
_cell.angle_alpha   90.00
_cell.angle_beta   90.00
_cell.angle_gamma   90.00
#
_symmetry.space_group_name_H-M   'P 1'
#
loop_
_entity.id
_entity.type
_entity.pdbx_description
1 polymer ?
#
loop_
_entity_poly.entity_id
_entity_poly.type
_entity_poly.pdbx_seq_one_letter_code
_entity_poly.pdbx_strand_id
1 'polypeptide(L)'
;MFLRTPWLVPLTLLVLGVVGYTLVTSSRAQEGDAQFLLIRGAFVIIGKSPDGDSVRFIPDDAGLLKKLKNNYRIKPSSDGSVQLRFEAIDTPEVHFGSDAQPLGIEARDVLLKRMGFTNVRFTGKSETVTSSTPERLRGAILSQAAESNGRPISYTLLETDVGSTADGSRLALTETLLKKTLNHAMLENGMAYLTVYSSTPEAQRLFFKRVASTARARKLGVWKVDKSAKFTSSPKPPSVRAVSSCCPNSSGAASRTSGMSPRASSAEPSTRG
;
A
#
# COMPACT_ATOMS: atom_id res chain seq x y z
N MET A 1 77.26 61.12 -15.54
CA MET A 1 76.96 59.71 -15.85
C MET A 1 75.57 59.44 -15.24
N PHE A 2 74.46 59.79 -15.92
CA PHE A 2 73.62 58.94 -16.80
C PHE A 2 73.21 57.63 -16.07
N LEU A 3 71.97 57.15 -15.92
CA LEU A 3 70.62 57.40 -16.49
C LEU A 3 69.54 56.71 -15.63
N ARG A 4 68.33 57.32 -15.64
CA ARG A 4 66.97 56.74 -15.80
C ARG A 4 66.38 55.73 -14.80
N THR A 5 65.22 56.14 -14.27
CA THR A 5 64.04 55.32 -13.89
C THR A 5 63.53 54.42 -15.04
N PRO A 6 62.81 53.31 -14.73
CA PRO A 6 61.37 53.29 -15.03
C PRO A 6 60.48 52.59 -13.96
N TRP A 7 59.33 53.18 -13.62
CA TRP A 7 57.95 52.76 -13.97
C TRP A 7 57.56 51.31 -13.60
N LEU A 8 56.75 51.17 -12.54
CA LEU A 8 55.93 49.98 -12.25
C LEU A 8 54.46 50.35 -12.46
N VAL A 9 53.80 49.56 -13.31
CA VAL A 9 52.40 49.65 -13.71
C VAL A 9 51.53 48.92 -12.68
N PRO A 10 50.35 49.43 -12.26
CA PRO A 10 49.45 48.67 -11.41
C PRO A 10 48.65 47.63 -12.22
N LEU A 11 48.60 46.41 -11.71
CA LEU A 11 47.84 45.28 -12.25
C LEU A 11 46.35 45.45 -11.88
N THR A 12 45.51 45.72 -12.87
CA THR A 12 44.06 45.82 -12.71
C THR A 12 43.47 44.41 -12.49
N LEU A 13 42.83 44.21 -11.33
CA LEU A 13 42.12 42.98 -10.99
C LEU A 13 40.79 42.92 -11.75
N LEU A 14 40.66 42.01 -12.71
CA LEU A 14 39.43 41.77 -13.47
C LEU A 14 38.48 40.87 -12.64
N VAL A 15 37.43 41.44 -12.07
CA VAL A 15 36.36 40.66 -11.40
C VAL A 15 35.41 40.13 -12.48
N LEU A 16 35.58 38.85 -12.84
CA LEU A 16 34.62 38.12 -13.67
C LEU A 16 33.40 37.75 -12.82
N GLY A 17 32.29 38.46 -13.04
CA GLY A 17 31.00 38.16 -12.43
C GLY A 17 30.43 36.83 -12.96
N VAL A 18 30.30 35.85 -12.07
CA VAL A 18 29.55 34.62 -12.34
C VAL A 18 28.06 34.92 -12.19
N VAL A 19 27.37 35.07 -13.31
CA VAL A 19 25.90 35.15 -13.35
C VAL A 19 25.35 33.75 -13.11
N GLY A 20 25.04 33.45 -11.85
CA GLY A 20 24.34 32.23 -11.46
C GLY A 20 22.87 32.29 -11.91
N TYR A 21 22.55 31.66 -13.04
CA TYR A 21 21.16 31.35 -13.37
C TYR A 21 20.67 30.25 -12.44
N THR A 22 19.96 30.64 -11.37
CA THR A 22 19.17 29.70 -10.58
C THR A 22 17.95 29.34 -11.43
N LEU A 23 17.99 28.19 -12.10
CA LEU A 23 16.80 27.59 -12.69
C LEU A 23 15.89 27.15 -11.54
N VAL A 24 15.00 28.05 -11.12
CA VAL A 24 13.81 27.68 -10.35
C VAL A 24 12.93 26.88 -11.30
N THR A 25 13.07 25.56 -11.26
CA THR A 25 12.09 24.67 -11.85
C THR A 25 10.83 24.77 -10.99
N SER A 26 9.93 25.66 -11.40
CA SER A 26 8.57 25.72 -10.89
C SER A 26 7.90 24.40 -11.22
N SER A 27 7.87 23.49 -10.25
CA SER A 27 7.02 22.30 -10.33
C SER A 27 5.58 22.80 -10.33
N ARG A 28 4.97 22.88 -11.51
CA ARG A 28 3.51 22.85 -11.61
C ARG A 28 3.07 21.61 -10.84
N ALA A 29 2.51 21.81 -9.65
CA ALA A 29 1.73 20.79 -8.97
C ALA A 29 0.72 20.28 -9.99
N GLN A 30 0.78 18.99 -10.32
CA GLN A 30 -0.24 18.41 -11.17
C GLN A 30 -1.57 18.44 -10.42
N GLU A 31 -2.58 19.08 -11.01
CA GLU A 31 -3.97 18.87 -10.65
C GLU A 31 -4.27 17.37 -10.74
N GLY A 32 -4.35 16.70 -9.58
CA GLY A 32 -4.54 15.25 -9.48
C GLY A 32 -3.83 14.58 -8.30
N ASP A 33 -2.99 15.29 -7.54
CA ASP A 33 -2.28 14.71 -6.39
C ASP A 33 -3.26 14.32 -5.28
N ALA A 34 -3.61 13.04 -5.25
CA ALA A 34 -4.40 12.43 -4.19
C ALA A 34 -3.82 12.82 -2.82
N GLN A 35 -4.58 13.57 -2.04
CA GLN A 35 -4.12 14.05 -0.74
C GLN A 35 -4.44 13.05 0.36
N PHE A 36 -3.45 12.75 1.18
CA PHE A 36 -3.55 11.84 2.32
C PHE A 36 -3.68 12.63 3.61
N LEU A 37 -4.61 12.23 4.47
CA LEU A 37 -4.77 12.82 5.78
C LEU A 37 -3.69 12.26 6.70
N LEU A 38 -2.86 13.14 7.25
CA LEU A 38 -1.92 12.82 8.31
C LEU A 38 -2.68 12.76 9.64
N ILE A 39 -2.57 11.64 10.33
CA ILE A 39 -3.15 11.42 11.66
C ILE A 39 -2.01 10.99 12.59
N ARG A 40 -1.67 11.82 13.57
CA ARG A 40 -0.68 11.54 14.61
C ARG A 40 -1.28 10.68 15.72
N GLY A 41 -0.42 9.96 16.43
CA GLY A 41 -0.86 9.07 17.49
C GLY A 41 0.26 8.17 18.02
N ALA A 42 -0.15 7.02 18.54
CA ALA A 42 0.76 6.01 19.06
C ALA A 42 0.45 4.62 18.52
N PHE A 43 1.48 3.91 18.10
CA PHE A 43 1.44 2.48 17.84
C PHE A 43 1.48 1.72 19.17
N VAL A 44 0.60 0.73 19.29
CA VAL A 44 0.48 -0.11 20.49
C VAL A 44 0.51 -1.58 20.08
N ILE A 45 1.32 -2.36 20.79
CA ILE A 45 1.49 -3.79 20.49
C ILE A 45 1.17 -4.67 21.71
N ILE A 46 1.31 -4.17 22.94
CA ILE A 46 1.01 -4.94 24.16
C ILE A 46 -0.47 -5.33 24.19
N GLY A 47 -0.73 -6.60 24.49
CA GLY A 47 -2.05 -7.22 24.45
C GLY A 47 -2.56 -7.49 23.03
N LYS A 48 -1.75 -7.28 21.99
CA LYS A 48 -2.12 -7.45 20.57
C LYS A 48 -1.23 -8.49 19.89
N SER A 49 -1.65 -8.96 18.72
CA SER A 49 -0.88 -9.87 17.86
C SER A 49 -0.53 -9.12 16.56
N PRO A 50 0.59 -8.37 16.52
CA PRO A 50 1.00 -7.64 15.33
C PRO A 50 1.53 -8.60 14.24
N ASP A 51 1.38 -8.18 12.99
CA ASP A 51 1.91 -8.85 11.80
C ASP A 51 2.94 -7.94 11.08
N GLY A 52 3.59 -8.41 10.03
CA GLY A 52 4.56 -7.67 9.23
C GLY A 52 3.98 -6.50 8.42
N ASP A 53 2.66 -6.38 8.28
CA ASP A 53 1.97 -5.28 7.59
C ASP A 53 0.82 -4.65 8.39
N SER A 54 0.76 -4.96 9.70
CA SER A 54 -0.42 -4.67 10.51
C SER A 54 -0.05 -4.49 11.97
N VAL A 55 -0.29 -3.29 12.49
CA VAL A 55 -0.17 -2.95 13.92
C VAL A 55 -1.38 -2.13 14.35
N ARG A 56 -1.58 -2.04 15.67
CA ARG A 56 -2.62 -1.17 16.23
C ARG A 56 -2.12 0.23 16.47
N PHE A 57 -3.05 1.17 16.31
CA PHE A 57 -2.78 2.59 16.40
C PHE A 57 -3.88 3.30 17.18
N ILE A 58 -3.50 4.18 18.09
CA ILE A 58 -4.39 5.07 18.82
C ILE A 58 -4.12 6.49 18.30
N PRO A 59 -5.07 7.11 17.58
CA PRO A 59 -4.91 8.50 17.14
C PRO A 59 -4.94 9.46 18.34
N ASP A 60 -4.20 10.57 18.25
CA ASP A 60 -4.30 11.65 19.24
C ASP A 60 -5.68 12.31 19.20
N ASP A 61 -6.19 12.56 17.98
CA ASP A 61 -7.56 12.97 17.73
C ASP A 61 -8.34 11.89 16.96
N ALA A 62 -9.16 11.12 17.67
CA ALA A 62 -10.04 10.13 17.06
C ALA A 62 -11.06 10.73 16.08
N GLY A 63 -11.35 12.03 16.17
CA GLY A 63 -12.19 12.77 15.23
C GLY A 63 -11.61 12.78 13.81
N LEU A 64 -10.29 12.67 13.64
CA LEU A 64 -9.66 12.62 12.32
C LEU A 64 -10.00 11.34 11.55
N LEU A 65 -10.27 10.22 12.24
CA LEU A 65 -10.72 8.99 11.59
C LEU A 65 -12.07 9.18 10.88
N LYS A 66 -12.93 10.07 11.39
CA LYS A 66 -14.23 10.41 10.77
C LYS A 66 -14.09 11.16 9.44
N LYS A 67 -12.90 11.71 9.15
CA LYS A 67 -12.59 12.39 7.89
C LYS A 67 -12.14 11.44 6.77
N LEU A 68 -11.93 10.16 7.09
CA LEU A 68 -11.56 9.14 6.11
C LEU A 68 -12.78 8.69 5.30
N LYS A 69 -12.56 8.32 4.04
CA LYS A 69 -13.57 7.63 3.23
C LYS A 69 -13.90 6.28 3.89
N ASN A 70 -15.17 5.89 3.85
CA ASN A 70 -15.67 4.67 4.50
C ASN A 70 -15.47 4.64 6.03
N ASN A 71 -15.35 5.79 6.70
CA ASN A 71 -15.15 5.85 8.15
C ASN A 71 -16.25 5.13 8.97
N TYR A 72 -17.47 5.00 8.43
CA TYR A 72 -18.55 4.24 9.06
C TYR A 72 -18.22 2.76 9.32
N ARG A 73 -17.17 2.23 8.68
CA ARG A 73 -16.65 0.87 8.90
C ARG A 73 -15.65 0.79 10.04
N ILE A 74 -15.02 1.92 10.41
CA ILE A 74 -13.97 1.96 11.43
C ILE A 74 -14.63 1.76 12.79
N LYS A 75 -14.26 0.66 13.46
CA LYS A 75 -14.72 0.33 14.80
C LYS A 75 -13.51 0.27 15.74
N PRO A 76 -13.21 1.37 16.45
CA PRO A 76 -12.17 1.36 17.47
C PRO A 76 -12.48 0.31 18.54
N SER A 77 -11.43 -0.26 19.13
CA SER A 77 -11.57 -1.14 20.29
C SER A 77 -11.82 -0.37 21.58
N SER A 78 -12.07 -1.09 22.66
CA SER A 78 -12.31 -0.51 24.00
C SER A 78 -11.17 0.39 24.48
N ASP A 79 -9.93 0.14 24.04
CA ASP A 79 -8.75 0.96 24.34
C ASP A 79 -8.55 2.13 23.35
N GLY A 80 -9.51 2.38 22.47
CA GLY A 80 -9.46 3.42 21.45
C GLY A 80 -8.59 3.09 20.24
N SER A 81 -7.90 1.94 20.22
CA SER A 81 -7.04 1.57 19.11
C SER A 81 -7.82 1.03 17.90
N VAL A 82 -7.32 1.31 16.71
CA VAL A 82 -7.77 0.74 15.44
C VAL A 82 -6.69 -0.17 14.87
N GLN A 83 -7.10 -1.25 14.19
CA GLN A 83 -6.18 -2.10 13.45
C GLN A 83 -5.87 -1.43 12.10
N LEU A 84 -4.59 -1.25 11.79
CA LEU A 84 -4.18 -0.70 10.51
C LEU A 84 -4.06 -1.78 9.44
N ARG A 85 -4.16 -1.37 8.17
CA ARG A 85 -3.71 -2.14 7.01
C ARG A 85 -2.67 -1.30 6.29
N PHE A 86 -1.43 -1.79 6.21
CA PHE A 86 -0.39 -1.05 5.52
C PHE A 86 -0.64 -1.09 4.02
N GLU A 87 -0.62 0.08 3.39
CA GLU A 87 -0.77 0.24 1.94
C GLU A 87 0.48 -0.26 1.19
N ALA A 88 0.31 -0.68 -0.06
CA ALA A 88 1.37 -1.12 -0.95
C ALA A 88 2.17 -2.37 -0.54
N ILE A 89 1.85 -3.01 0.59
CA ILE A 89 2.56 -4.20 1.06
C ILE A 89 1.60 -5.32 1.50
N ASP A 90 2.10 -6.54 1.43
CA ASP A 90 1.47 -7.75 1.97
C ASP A 90 2.57 -8.68 2.50
N THR A 91 2.59 -8.93 3.81
CA THR A 91 3.62 -9.76 4.43
C THR A 91 3.18 -11.22 4.55
N PRO A 92 4.12 -12.17 4.60
CA PRO A 92 3.78 -13.55 4.88
C PRO A 92 3.05 -13.66 6.22
N GLU A 93 1.91 -14.34 6.21
CA GLU A 93 1.01 -14.39 7.37
C GLU A 93 1.56 -15.28 8.50
N VAL A 94 1.47 -14.77 9.74
CA VAL A 94 2.01 -15.48 10.92
C VAL A 94 1.01 -16.47 11.52
N HIS A 95 -0.30 -16.27 11.30
CA HIS A 95 -1.34 -16.89 12.13
C HIS A 95 -2.10 -18.08 11.50
N PHE A 96 -1.54 -18.74 10.49
CA PHE A 96 -2.19 -19.89 9.84
C PHE A 96 -1.72 -21.27 10.36
N GLY A 97 -1.21 -21.36 11.58
CA GLY A 97 -0.87 -22.64 12.20
C GLY A 97 0.15 -23.44 11.37
N SER A 98 -0.23 -24.64 10.89
CA SER A 98 0.62 -25.45 10.00
C SER A 98 0.84 -24.83 8.62
N ASP A 99 -0.03 -23.91 8.20
CA ASP A 99 0.03 -23.21 6.92
C ASP A 99 0.70 -21.82 7.06
N ALA A 100 1.38 -21.58 8.19
CA ALA A 100 2.17 -20.37 8.39
C ALA A 100 3.16 -20.20 7.22
N GLN A 101 3.14 -19.01 6.63
CA GLN A 101 3.95 -18.75 5.46
C GLN A 101 5.42 -18.55 5.86
N PRO A 102 6.37 -19.03 5.04
CA PRO A 102 7.79 -18.80 5.30
C PRO A 102 8.07 -17.31 5.53
N LEU A 103 8.87 -17.01 6.56
CA LEU A 103 9.27 -15.67 6.96
C LEU A 103 8.19 -14.79 7.61
N GLY A 104 6.99 -15.30 7.96
CA GLY A 104 5.97 -14.46 8.62
C GLY A 104 6.45 -13.89 9.96
N ILE A 105 6.97 -14.76 10.84
CA ILE A 105 7.59 -14.34 12.11
C ILE A 105 8.74 -13.34 11.87
N GLU A 106 9.57 -13.59 10.85
CA GLU A 106 10.69 -12.72 10.53
C GLU A 106 10.23 -11.34 10.04
N ALA A 107 9.19 -11.28 9.19
CA ALA A 107 8.61 -10.03 8.70
C ALA A 107 8.02 -9.21 9.85
N ARG A 108 7.26 -9.84 10.76
CA ARG A 108 6.77 -9.22 11.99
C ARG A 108 7.92 -8.65 12.83
N ASP A 109 8.92 -9.47 13.13
CA ASP A 109 10.03 -9.07 14.00
C ASP A 109 10.87 -7.95 13.37
N VAL A 110 11.06 -7.98 12.04
CA VAL A 110 11.69 -6.89 11.29
C VAL A 110 10.86 -5.61 11.34
N LEU A 111 9.53 -5.68 11.19
CA LEU A 111 8.67 -4.50 11.34
C LEU A 111 8.81 -3.92 12.75
N LEU A 112 8.65 -4.73 13.80
CA LEU A 112 8.72 -4.27 15.19
C LEU A 112 10.08 -3.64 15.50
N LYS A 113 11.17 -4.25 15.02
CA LYS A 113 12.52 -3.70 15.16
C LYS A 113 12.68 -2.39 14.39
N ARG A 114 12.14 -2.28 13.17
CA ARG A 114 12.15 -1.04 12.37
C ARG A 114 11.38 0.07 13.04
N MET A 115 10.28 -0.26 13.71
CA MET A 115 9.53 0.69 14.53
C MET A 115 10.33 1.13 15.76
N GLY A 116 11.29 0.33 16.23
CA GLY A 116 12.08 0.64 17.42
C GLY A 116 11.53 -0.03 18.69
N PHE A 117 10.62 -0.98 18.54
CA PHE A 117 10.29 -1.88 19.64
C PHE A 117 11.44 -2.88 19.84
N THR A 118 11.81 -3.06 21.10
CA THR A 118 12.84 -3.97 21.57
C THR A 118 12.29 -4.78 22.74
N ASN A 119 12.98 -5.85 23.12
CA ASN A 119 12.58 -6.71 24.25
C ASN A 119 11.11 -7.18 24.17
N VAL A 120 10.59 -7.39 22.97
CA VAL A 120 9.22 -7.86 22.77
C VAL A 120 9.11 -9.29 23.29
N ARG A 121 8.05 -9.56 24.07
CA ARG A 121 7.73 -10.89 24.60
C ARG A 121 6.33 -11.27 24.15
N PHE A 122 6.13 -12.53 23.83
CA PHE A 122 4.87 -13.05 23.31
C PHE A 122 4.33 -14.18 24.19
N THR A 123 3.00 -14.33 24.26
CA THR A 123 2.34 -15.47 24.87
C THR A 123 2.40 -16.68 23.94
N GLY A 124 3.09 -17.75 24.35
CA GLY A 124 2.98 -19.12 23.80
C GLY A 124 2.52 -19.23 22.34
N LYS A 125 1.42 -19.95 22.10
CA LYS A 125 0.87 -20.20 20.75
C LYS A 125 0.05 -19.05 20.15
N SER A 126 -0.44 -18.13 20.99
CA SER A 126 -1.33 -17.04 20.56
C SER A 126 -0.58 -15.84 19.98
N GLU A 127 0.74 -15.82 20.15
CA GLU A 127 1.65 -14.76 19.69
C GLU A 127 1.15 -13.35 20.04
N THR A 128 0.48 -13.21 21.18
CA THR A 128 0.06 -11.93 21.73
C THR A 128 1.20 -11.34 22.51
N VAL A 129 1.54 -10.07 22.27
CA VAL A 129 2.63 -9.40 22.97
C VAL A 129 2.25 -9.17 24.43
N THR A 130 3.07 -9.65 25.36
CA THR A 130 2.89 -9.41 26.81
C THR A 130 3.65 -8.19 27.31
N SER A 131 4.78 -7.87 26.68
CA SER A 131 5.61 -6.72 27.05
C SER A 131 6.50 -6.28 25.89
N SER A 132 6.87 -5.00 25.86
CA SER A 132 7.82 -4.43 24.90
C SER A 132 8.51 -3.21 25.50
N THR A 133 9.64 -2.80 24.91
CA THR A 133 10.33 -1.54 25.22
C THR A 133 10.50 -0.74 23.94
N PRO A 134 9.90 0.46 23.80
CA PRO A 134 8.92 1.06 24.71
C PRO A 134 7.57 0.30 24.71
N GLU A 135 6.66 0.65 25.62
CA GLU A 135 5.30 0.07 25.65
C GLU A 135 4.42 0.55 24.47
N ARG A 136 4.65 1.79 24.06
CA ARG A 136 3.97 2.45 22.94
C ARG A 136 4.98 3.31 22.19
N LEU A 137 4.72 3.53 20.92
CA LEU A 137 5.64 4.28 20.06
C LEU A 137 4.88 5.40 19.34
N ARG A 138 5.41 6.63 19.40
CA ARG A 138 4.85 7.78 18.71
C ARG A 138 5.07 7.72 17.20
N GLY A 139 4.10 8.20 16.44
CA GLY A 139 4.23 8.39 15.00
C GLY A 139 2.93 8.84 14.36
N ALA A 140 2.80 8.57 13.06
CA ALA A 140 1.63 8.97 12.30
C ALA A 140 1.27 7.98 11.20
N ILE A 141 0.02 8.06 10.76
CA ILE A 141 -0.47 7.42 9.54
C ILE A 141 -0.86 8.47 8.52
N LEU A 142 -0.64 8.17 7.24
CA LEU A 142 -1.15 8.90 6.09
C LEU A 142 -2.21 8.04 5.42
N SER A 143 -3.47 8.46 5.51
CA SER A 143 -4.62 7.63 5.11
C SER A 143 -5.65 8.41 4.32
N GLN A 144 -6.38 7.71 3.46
CA GLN A 144 -7.52 8.29 2.71
C GLN A 144 -8.84 7.58 3.01
N ALA A 145 -8.78 6.28 3.33
CA ALA A 145 -9.95 5.44 3.45
C ALA A 145 -9.73 4.30 4.46
N ALA A 146 -10.84 3.66 4.84
CA ALA A 146 -10.83 2.34 5.43
C ALA A 146 -11.22 1.27 4.40
N GLU A 147 -10.62 0.08 4.51
CA GLU A 147 -10.98 -1.10 3.72
C GLU A 147 -12.27 -1.77 4.24
N SER A 148 -12.69 -2.85 3.58
CA SER A 148 -13.93 -3.58 3.86
C SER A 148 -14.13 -4.00 5.32
N ASN A 149 -13.07 -4.43 6.02
CA ASN A 149 -13.09 -4.82 7.42
C ASN A 149 -12.92 -3.63 8.38
N GLY A 150 -12.91 -2.40 7.87
CA GLY A 150 -12.87 -1.18 8.68
C GLY A 150 -11.49 -0.77 9.15
N ARG A 151 -10.42 -1.38 8.63
CA ARG A 151 -9.05 -0.95 8.92
C ARG A 151 -8.68 0.27 8.07
N PRO A 152 -8.13 1.35 8.67
CA PRO A 152 -7.51 2.41 7.88
C PRO A 152 -6.41 1.84 6.98
N ILE A 153 -6.45 2.20 5.70
CA ILE A 153 -5.40 1.90 4.73
C ILE A 153 -4.36 2.99 4.85
N SER A 154 -3.14 2.62 5.25
CA SER A 154 -2.18 3.59 5.78
C SER A 154 -0.78 3.43 5.22
N TYR A 155 -0.17 4.55 4.87
CA TYR A 155 1.29 4.67 4.91
C TYR A 155 1.72 5.11 6.30
N THR A 156 2.69 4.42 6.88
CA THR A 156 3.02 4.55 8.29
C THR A 156 4.37 5.23 8.46
N LEU A 157 4.43 6.23 9.34
CA LEU A 157 5.62 7.02 9.64
C LEU A 157 5.95 6.96 11.13
N LEU A 158 7.24 6.93 11.44
CA LEU A 158 7.72 7.16 12.81
C LEU A 158 7.73 8.65 13.12
N GLU A 159 7.63 9.01 14.40
CA GLU A 159 7.61 10.42 14.82
C GLU A 159 8.79 11.23 14.26
N THR A 160 9.97 10.61 14.19
CA THR A 160 11.19 11.19 13.61
C THR A 160 11.04 11.59 12.14
N ASP A 161 10.14 10.94 11.41
CA ASP A 161 9.93 11.15 9.97
C ASP A 161 8.80 12.12 9.65
N VAL A 162 7.90 12.39 10.61
CA VAL A 162 6.76 13.30 10.46
C VAL A 162 7.21 14.77 10.45
N GLY A 163 8.27 15.10 11.19
CA GLY A 163 8.77 16.48 11.29
C GLY A 163 7.77 17.43 11.95
N SER A 164 7.70 18.67 11.47
CA SER A 164 6.83 19.73 12.03
C SER A 164 5.41 19.74 11.44
N THR A 165 5.03 18.75 10.62
CA THR A 165 3.70 18.73 9.99
C THR A 165 2.60 18.56 11.05
N ALA A 166 1.63 19.48 11.04
CA ALA A 166 0.53 19.48 12.00
C ALA A 166 -0.39 18.27 11.82
N ASP A 167 -0.96 17.79 12.94
CA ASP A 167 -1.98 16.73 12.89
C ASP A 167 -3.20 17.17 12.07
N GLY A 168 -3.79 16.25 11.32
CA GLY A 168 -4.90 16.53 10.42
C GLY A 168 -4.53 17.26 9.11
N SER A 169 -3.25 17.48 8.85
CA SER A 169 -2.78 18.04 7.57
C SER A 169 -3.08 17.10 6.41
N ARG A 170 -3.37 17.67 5.23
CA ARG A 170 -3.50 16.91 3.98
C ARG A 170 -2.24 17.06 3.15
N LEU A 171 -1.59 15.95 2.82
CA LEU A 171 -0.30 15.94 2.12
C LEU A 171 -0.40 15.22 0.78
N ALA A 172 0.27 15.75 -0.23
CA ALA A 172 0.63 14.99 -1.41
C ALA A 172 1.79 14.04 -1.08
N LEU A 173 1.70 12.78 -1.53
CA LEU A 173 2.74 11.79 -1.27
C LEU A 173 3.83 11.85 -2.34
N THR A 174 4.87 12.62 -2.05
CA THR A 174 6.11 12.64 -2.85
C THR A 174 6.92 11.36 -2.64
N GLU A 175 7.77 10.99 -3.60
CA GLU A 175 8.69 9.85 -3.42
C GLU A 175 9.59 10.03 -2.19
N THR A 176 10.00 11.26 -1.88
CA THR A 176 10.78 11.57 -0.68
C THR A 176 10.03 11.21 0.60
N LEU A 177 8.72 11.49 0.67
CA LEU A 177 7.90 11.10 1.81
C LEU A 177 7.66 9.59 1.85
N LEU A 178 7.39 8.97 0.69
CA LEU A 178 7.19 7.52 0.60
C LEU A 178 8.41 6.73 1.10
N LYS A 179 9.64 7.17 0.78
CA LYS A 179 10.88 6.53 1.25
C LYS A 179 11.03 6.49 2.76
N LYS A 180 10.36 7.39 3.49
CA LYS A 180 10.37 7.43 4.97
C LYS A 180 9.36 6.46 5.59
N THR A 181 8.46 5.89 4.81
CA THR A 181 7.40 5.03 5.35
C THR A 181 7.92 3.65 5.73
N LEU A 182 7.33 3.05 6.77
CA LEU A 182 7.60 1.65 7.11
C LEU A 182 7.21 0.71 5.96
N ASN A 183 6.18 1.08 5.19
CA ASN A 183 5.74 0.36 4.00
C ASN A 183 6.90 0.24 2.98
N HIS A 184 7.58 1.35 2.70
CA HIS A 184 8.76 1.34 1.85
C HIS A 184 9.89 0.48 2.44
N ALA A 185 10.19 0.63 3.72
CA ALA A 185 11.26 -0.13 4.36
C ALA A 185 11.03 -1.66 4.32
N MET A 186 9.78 -2.11 4.52
CA MET A 186 9.39 -3.52 4.46
C MET A 186 9.41 -4.08 3.03
N LEU A 187 9.12 -3.24 2.02
CA LEU A 187 9.19 -3.68 0.63
C LEU A 187 10.65 -3.69 0.13
N GLU A 188 11.44 -2.68 0.50
CA GLU A 188 12.84 -2.52 0.10
C GLU A 188 13.74 -3.64 0.61
N ASN A 189 13.53 -4.09 1.85
CA ASN A 189 14.28 -5.22 2.42
C ASN A 189 13.72 -6.60 2.00
N GLY A 190 12.66 -6.63 1.20
CA GLY A 190 12.01 -7.85 0.71
C GLY A 190 11.24 -8.63 1.76
N MET A 191 10.81 -8.01 2.87
CA MET A 191 9.96 -8.68 3.87
C MET A 191 8.47 -8.72 3.47
N ALA A 192 8.08 -8.00 2.41
CA ALA A 192 6.72 -7.98 1.89
C ALA A 192 6.67 -8.18 0.37
N TYR A 193 5.54 -8.67 -0.11
CA TYR A 193 5.13 -8.56 -1.50
C TYR A 193 4.47 -7.20 -1.77
N LEU A 194 4.47 -6.77 -3.03
CA LEU A 194 3.73 -5.59 -3.45
C LEU A 194 2.26 -5.94 -3.64
N THR A 195 1.40 -5.32 -2.83
CA THR A 195 -0.06 -5.39 -2.99
C THR A 195 -0.64 -4.00 -2.89
N VAL A 196 -1.32 -3.55 -3.95
CA VAL A 196 -1.90 -2.20 -4.03
C VAL A 196 -3.41 -2.28 -4.23
N TYR A 197 -4.14 -1.36 -3.63
CA TYR A 197 -5.56 -1.19 -3.93
C TYR A 197 -5.76 -0.58 -5.32
N SER A 198 -6.93 -0.84 -5.92
CA SER A 198 -7.32 -0.21 -7.18
C SER A 198 -7.41 1.32 -7.08
N SER A 199 -7.62 1.84 -5.86
CA SER A 199 -7.64 3.26 -5.54
C SER A 199 -6.25 3.88 -5.32
N THR A 200 -5.18 3.07 -5.24
CA THR A 200 -3.83 3.60 -5.04
C THR A 200 -3.42 4.42 -6.27
N PRO A 201 -3.04 5.71 -6.12
CA PRO A 201 -2.76 6.54 -7.28
C PRO A 201 -1.53 6.05 -8.05
N GLU A 202 -1.49 6.35 -9.35
CA GLU A 202 -0.52 5.75 -10.27
C GLU A 202 0.94 6.03 -9.89
N ALA A 203 1.26 7.26 -9.46
CA ALA A 203 2.60 7.63 -9.04
C ALA A 203 3.12 6.72 -7.91
N GLN A 204 2.28 6.45 -6.89
CA GLN A 204 2.62 5.57 -5.77
C GLN A 204 2.75 4.12 -6.24
N ARG A 205 1.83 3.63 -7.10
CA ARG A 205 1.93 2.27 -7.66
C ARG A 205 3.24 2.07 -8.42
N LEU A 206 3.62 3.02 -9.28
CA LEU A 206 4.86 2.96 -10.05
C LEU A 206 6.09 3.02 -9.14
N PHE A 207 6.07 3.86 -8.11
CA PHE A 207 7.14 3.93 -7.12
C PHE A 207 7.36 2.58 -6.42
N PHE A 208 6.33 2.02 -5.77
CA PHE A 208 6.47 0.75 -5.06
C PHE A 208 6.75 -0.44 -5.99
N LYS A 209 6.25 -0.42 -7.23
CA LYS A 209 6.62 -1.41 -8.26
C LYS A 209 8.12 -1.43 -8.54
N ARG A 210 8.77 -0.26 -8.61
CA ARG A 210 10.24 -0.21 -8.80
C ARG A 210 10.95 -0.78 -7.58
N VAL A 211 10.54 -0.39 -6.37
CA VAL A 211 11.13 -0.89 -5.11
C VAL A 211 11.03 -2.42 -5.02
N ALA A 212 9.83 -2.99 -5.25
CA ALA A 212 9.62 -4.44 -5.24
C ALA A 212 10.46 -5.15 -6.32
N SER A 213 10.57 -4.58 -7.52
CA SER A 213 11.36 -5.14 -8.60
C SER A 213 12.85 -5.20 -8.24
N THR A 214 13.38 -4.18 -7.56
CA THR A 214 14.75 -4.17 -7.07
C THR A 214 14.98 -5.21 -5.98
N ALA A 215 14.07 -5.31 -5.00
CA ALA A 215 14.17 -6.32 -3.94
C ALA A 215 14.14 -7.75 -4.51
N ARG A 216 13.27 -7.99 -5.51
CA ARG A 216 13.19 -9.25 -6.25
C ARG A 216 14.48 -9.57 -7.02
N ALA A 217 14.98 -8.62 -7.80
CA ALA A 217 16.21 -8.80 -8.59
C ALA A 217 17.41 -9.15 -7.69
N ARG A 218 17.45 -8.59 -6.48
CA ARG A 218 18.47 -8.85 -5.46
C ARG A 218 18.22 -10.11 -4.62
N LYS A 219 17.12 -10.82 -4.84
CA LYS A 219 16.70 -11.99 -4.03
C LYS A 219 16.73 -11.67 -2.53
N LEU A 220 16.05 -10.60 -2.11
CA LEU A 220 15.94 -10.22 -0.70
C LEU A 220 14.70 -10.86 -0.05
N GLY A 221 14.79 -11.18 1.25
CA GLY A 221 13.68 -11.70 2.06
C GLY A 221 12.87 -12.80 1.38
N VAL A 222 11.56 -12.56 1.20
CA VAL A 222 10.60 -13.50 0.59
C VAL A 222 11.06 -13.98 -0.78
N TRP A 223 11.74 -13.14 -1.55
CA TRP A 223 12.24 -13.48 -2.89
C TRP A 223 13.37 -14.52 -2.90
N LYS A 224 13.96 -14.87 -1.74
CA LYS A 224 14.92 -15.98 -1.62
C LYS A 224 14.25 -17.34 -1.68
N VAL A 225 13.02 -17.42 -1.17
CA VAL A 225 12.27 -18.66 -0.97
C VAL A 225 11.02 -18.73 -1.84
N ASP A 226 10.67 -17.63 -2.49
CA ASP A 226 9.55 -17.54 -3.42
C ASP A 226 9.70 -18.55 -4.56
N LYS A 227 8.72 -19.45 -4.64
CA LYS A 227 8.57 -20.45 -5.71
C LYS A 227 7.42 -20.10 -6.65
N SER A 228 6.87 -18.88 -6.58
CA SER A 228 5.81 -18.45 -7.46
C SER A 228 6.38 -18.38 -8.88
N ALA A 229 6.10 -19.42 -9.66
CA ALA A 229 6.50 -19.47 -11.06
C ALA A 229 5.85 -18.29 -11.79
N LYS A 230 6.55 -17.72 -12.77
CA LYS A 230 5.96 -16.73 -13.67
C LYS A 230 4.65 -17.31 -14.21
N PHE A 231 3.53 -16.66 -13.92
CA PHE A 231 2.27 -16.99 -14.57
C PHE A 231 2.46 -16.77 -16.07
N THR A 232 2.69 -17.84 -16.82
CA THR A 232 2.68 -17.80 -18.27
C THR A 232 1.22 -17.85 -18.68
N SER A 233 0.63 -16.69 -18.98
CA SER A 233 -0.66 -16.65 -19.65
C SER A 233 -0.50 -17.39 -20.97
N SER A 234 -1.19 -18.52 -21.14
CA SER A 234 -1.35 -19.11 -22.46
C SER A 234 -2.01 -18.07 -23.37
N PRO A 235 -1.53 -17.87 -24.61
CA PRO A 235 -2.15 -16.90 -25.50
C PRO A 235 -3.63 -17.22 -25.66
N LYS A 236 -4.47 -16.19 -25.53
CA LYS A 236 -5.91 -16.30 -25.79
C LYS A 236 -6.09 -16.85 -27.21
N PRO A 237 -6.80 -17.98 -27.42
CA PRO A 237 -7.07 -18.45 -28.77
C PRO A 237 -7.80 -17.33 -29.54
N PRO A 238 -7.48 -17.12 -30.83
CA PRO A 238 -8.11 -16.06 -31.61
C PRO A 238 -9.62 -16.22 -31.55
N SER A 239 -10.32 -15.11 -31.28
CA SER A 239 -11.78 -15.10 -31.31
C SER A 239 -12.23 -15.53 -32.70
N VAL A 240 -12.94 -16.65 -32.80
CA VAL A 240 -13.61 -17.05 -34.04
C VAL A 240 -14.56 -15.91 -34.39
N ARG A 241 -14.26 -15.17 -35.46
CA ARG A 241 -15.21 -14.21 -36.04
C ARG A 241 -16.44 -15.01 -36.42
N ALA A 242 -17.60 -14.62 -35.87
CA ALA A 242 -18.87 -15.11 -36.35
C ALA A 242 -18.97 -14.81 -37.85
N VAL A 243 -18.94 -15.85 -38.67
CA VAL A 243 -19.27 -15.73 -40.09
C VAL A 243 -20.77 -15.47 -40.11
N SER A 244 -21.14 -14.25 -40.46
CA SER A 244 -22.54 -13.85 -40.69
C SER A 244 -23.11 -14.79 -41.77
N SER A 245 -24.02 -15.66 -41.37
CA SER A 245 -24.74 -16.56 -42.27
C SER A 245 -25.63 -15.70 -43.18
N CYS A 246 -25.26 -15.58 -44.45
CA CYS A 246 -26.18 -15.15 -45.50
C CYS A 246 -27.26 -16.23 -45.65
N CYS A 247 -28.48 -15.93 -45.21
CA CYS A 247 -29.67 -16.67 -45.62
C CYS A 247 -29.93 -16.43 -47.11
N PRO A 248 -30.14 -17.48 -47.93
CA PRO A 248 -30.90 -17.34 -49.15
C PRO A 248 -32.40 -17.54 -48.85
N ASN A 249 -33.21 -16.62 -49.35
CA ASN A 249 -34.66 -16.76 -49.44
C ASN A 249 -35.04 -18.07 -50.15
N SER A 250 -35.96 -18.83 -49.57
CA SER A 250 -36.89 -19.64 -50.37
C SER A 250 -38.26 -19.72 -49.71
N SER A 251 -39.22 -19.29 -50.50
CA SER A 251 -40.67 -19.35 -50.37
C SER A 251 -41.17 -20.80 -50.30
N GLY A 252 -42.19 -21.08 -49.49
CA GLY A 252 -42.83 -22.41 -49.48
C GLY A 252 -43.96 -22.57 -48.47
N ALA A 253 -45.19 -22.33 -48.95
CA ALA A 253 -46.51 -22.83 -48.56
C ALA A 253 -46.75 -23.60 -47.23
N ALA A 254 -47.75 -23.09 -46.48
CA ALA A 254 -48.90 -23.75 -45.87
C ALA A 254 -48.82 -25.21 -45.36
N SER A 255 -49.20 -25.41 -44.09
CA SER A 255 -50.42 -26.18 -43.76
C SER A 255 -50.87 -25.97 -42.30
N ARG A 256 -52.18 -26.02 -42.10
CA ARG A 256 -52.91 -25.99 -40.82
C ARG A 256 -52.92 -27.38 -40.19
N THR A 257 -53.05 -27.44 -38.86
CA THR A 257 -53.91 -28.35 -38.06
C THR A 257 -53.56 -28.12 -36.58
N SER A 258 -54.37 -27.42 -35.78
CA SER A 258 -55.48 -27.93 -34.95
C SER A 258 -55.15 -29.17 -34.13
N GLY A 259 -55.09 -29.02 -32.80
CA GLY A 259 -54.94 -30.15 -31.87
C GLY A 259 -55.03 -29.75 -30.40
N MET A 260 -56.27 -29.68 -29.93
CA MET A 260 -56.78 -29.73 -28.55
C MET A 260 -55.81 -30.05 -27.37
N SER A 261 -55.96 -29.24 -26.31
CA SER A 261 -55.72 -29.54 -24.87
C SER A 261 -56.64 -30.70 -24.37
N PRO A 262 -56.69 -31.14 -23.08
CA PRO A 262 -55.99 -30.71 -21.85
C PRO A 262 -55.64 -31.84 -20.82
N ARG A 263 -55.16 -31.42 -19.62
CA ARG A 263 -55.33 -32.06 -18.28
C ARG A 263 -54.54 -33.35 -18.00
N ALA A 264 -54.11 -33.70 -16.78
CA ALA A 264 -54.26 -33.19 -15.41
C ALA A 264 -53.07 -33.69 -14.57
N SER A 265 -52.66 -32.95 -13.53
CA SER A 265 -52.82 -33.33 -12.10
C SER A 265 -52.02 -34.55 -11.63
N SER A 266 -51.07 -34.32 -10.71
CA SER A 266 -51.22 -34.71 -9.30
C SER A 266 -49.95 -34.41 -8.50
N ALA A 267 -50.10 -33.53 -7.50
CA ALA A 267 -49.35 -33.63 -6.23
C ALA A 267 -49.68 -35.00 -5.59
N GLU A 268 -48.86 -35.59 -4.72
CA GLU A 268 -48.70 -35.21 -3.30
C GLU A 268 -47.79 -36.28 -2.60
N PRO A 269 -47.60 -36.31 -1.25
CA PRO A 269 -46.29 -36.43 -0.59
C PRO A 269 -46.13 -37.73 0.22
N SER A 270 -45.01 -37.92 0.95
CA SER A 270 -45.03 -38.57 2.29
C SER A 270 -43.63 -38.67 2.94
N THR A 271 -43.47 -38.03 4.10
CA THR A 271 -43.08 -38.59 5.44
C THR A 271 -41.98 -39.66 5.54
N ARG A 272 -41.20 -39.83 6.62
CA ARG A 272 -41.02 -39.24 7.97
C ARG A 272 -39.75 -39.95 8.51
N GLY A 273 -39.03 -39.32 9.43
CA GLY A 273 -37.95 -39.90 10.22
C GLY A 273 -37.24 -38.81 10.98
#